data_AF-A0A950XEU6-F1
#
_entry.id   AF-A0A950XEU6-F1
#
_cell.length_a   1.000
_cell.length_b   1.000
_cell.length_c   1.000
_cell.angle_alpha   90.00
_cell.angle_beta   90.00
_cell.angle_gamma   90.00
#
_symmetry.space_group_name_H-M   'P 1'
#
loop_
_entity.id
_entity.type
_entity.pdbx_description
1 polymer ?
#
loop_
_entity_poly.entity_id
_entity_poly.type
_entity_poly.pdbx_seq_one_letter_code
_entity_poly.pdbx_strand_id
1 'polypeptide(L)'
;MIHPAPAIEAIPKTTPFVGPEQLMRETHQHTLVRLGANESAFGPSPKAVAAMAQELPRLSWYGDPESLELRDALAEKHACDPSQIVVGSGIDELMGLAVRAFVAPGDAALATTGTYPTFAYHVAGYGARLIEVAYRDDGTPDCNALVDVARKAMPSIVYLANPDNPSGRFIRRAEIEAFYNALPHDTLLLLDEAYADFVDERELLSDVFEDRLIRLRTFSKAYGMAGARIGYALTTQRNVATFQKIRLH
;
A
#
# COMPACT_ATOMS: atom_id res chain seq x y z
N MET A 1 -1.83 35.94 -9.35
CA MET A 1 -1.97 34.52 -9.74
C MET A 1 -2.04 33.70 -8.47
N ILE A 2 -2.91 32.68 -8.42
CA ILE A 2 -2.95 31.75 -7.29
C ILE A 2 -1.84 30.72 -7.54
N HIS A 3 -0.90 30.58 -6.60
CA HIS A 3 0.16 29.57 -6.65
C HIS A 3 -0.25 28.35 -5.82
N PRO A 4 0.06 27.12 -6.26
CA PRO A 4 -0.12 25.94 -5.43
C PRO A 4 0.81 26.01 -4.20
N ALA A 5 0.61 25.10 -3.24
CA ALA A 5 1.53 24.99 -2.11
C ALA A 5 2.98 24.77 -2.63
N PRO A 6 4.02 25.39 -2.04
CA PRO A 6 5.38 25.35 -2.59
C PRO A 6 5.92 23.94 -2.84
N ALA A 7 5.60 22.97 -1.97
CA ALA A 7 5.97 21.57 -2.15
C ALA A 7 5.35 20.94 -3.41
N ILE A 8 4.12 21.36 -3.77
CA ILE A 8 3.42 20.91 -4.97
C ILE A 8 3.94 21.63 -6.22
N GLU A 9 4.29 22.92 -6.11
CA GLU A 9 4.89 23.66 -7.23
C GLU A 9 6.26 23.11 -7.63
N ALA A 10 7.01 22.56 -6.68
CA ALA A 10 8.37 22.05 -6.89
C ALA A 10 8.42 20.65 -7.54
N ILE A 11 7.34 19.88 -7.51
CA ILE A 11 7.34 18.52 -8.05
C ILE A 11 6.96 18.49 -9.54
N PRO A 12 7.65 17.72 -10.39
CA PRO A 12 7.30 17.59 -11.79
C PRO A 12 5.95 16.86 -11.93
N LYS A 13 5.21 17.18 -12.99
CA LYS A 13 4.03 16.39 -13.38
C LYS A 13 4.48 14.98 -13.71
N THR A 14 4.16 14.04 -12.83
CA THR A 14 4.47 12.62 -12.99
C THR A 14 3.19 11.81 -12.97
N THR A 15 3.12 10.80 -13.84
CA THR A 15 2.13 9.73 -13.73
C THR A 15 2.93 8.47 -13.42
N PRO A 16 2.71 7.81 -12.26
CA PRO A 16 3.54 6.66 -11.87
C PRO A 16 3.57 5.54 -12.91
N PHE A 17 2.50 5.42 -13.71
CA PHE A 17 2.38 4.44 -14.79
C PHE A 17 1.64 5.04 -15.99
N VAL A 18 2.08 4.72 -17.22
CA VAL A 18 1.30 4.99 -18.42
C VAL A 18 0.22 3.91 -18.55
N GLY A 19 -1.04 4.31 -18.51
CA GLY A 19 -2.16 3.37 -18.60
C GLY A 19 -2.25 2.69 -19.97
N PRO A 20 -2.74 1.44 -20.05
CA PRO A 20 -2.89 0.72 -21.31
C PRO A 20 -3.82 1.47 -22.28
N GLU A 21 -4.81 2.22 -21.80
CA GLU A 21 -5.70 3.03 -22.62
C GLU A 21 -4.96 4.18 -23.34
N GLN A 22 -3.92 4.74 -22.71
CA GLN A 22 -3.07 5.75 -23.36
C GLN A 22 -2.19 5.09 -24.43
N LEU A 23 -1.60 3.94 -24.12
CA LEU A 23 -0.82 3.18 -25.09
C LEU A 23 -1.65 2.79 -26.33
N MET A 24 -2.91 2.40 -26.16
CA MET A 24 -3.84 2.14 -27.28
C MET A 24 -4.02 3.36 -28.18
N ARG A 25 -4.20 4.55 -27.59
CA ARG A 25 -4.36 5.80 -28.34
C ARG A 25 -3.09 6.16 -29.12
N GLU A 26 -1.93 6.03 -28.50
CA GLU A 26 -0.62 6.37 -29.09
C GLU A 26 -0.19 5.38 -30.18
N THR A 27 -0.51 4.10 -30.02
CA THR A 27 -0.13 3.03 -30.96
C THR A 27 -1.21 2.74 -32.00
N HIS A 28 -2.35 3.45 -31.94
CA HIS A 28 -3.54 3.21 -32.77
C HIS A 28 -4.03 1.75 -32.73
N GLN A 29 -3.87 1.08 -31.59
CA GLN A 29 -4.31 -0.30 -31.38
C GLN A 29 -5.70 -0.32 -30.73
N HIS A 30 -6.59 -1.17 -31.26
CA HIS A 30 -7.93 -1.37 -30.70
C HIS A 30 -8.01 -2.56 -29.73
N THR A 31 -6.94 -3.34 -29.60
CA THR A 31 -6.85 -4.50 -28.71
C THR A 31 -5.45 -4.58 -28.11
N LEU A 32 -5.39 -4.88 -26.82
CA LEU A 32 -4.13 -5.15 -26.10
C LEU A 32 -4.28 -6.40 -25.25
N VAL A 33 -3.20 -7.17 -25.17
CA VAL A 33 -3.05 -8.20 -24.12
C VAL A 33 -2.49 -7.48 -22.88
N ARG A 34 -3.33 -7.25 -21.88
CA ARG A 34 -2.97 -6.50 -20.66
C ARG A 34 -2.17 -7.38 -19.69
N LEU A 35 -0.85 -7.25 -19.71
CA LEU A 35 0.07 -7.96 -18.79
C LEU A 35 1.05 -7.02 -18.06
N GLY A 36 0.87 -5.69 -18.16
CA GLY A 36 1.83 -4.70 -17.65
C GLY A 36 1.49 -4.06 -16.30
N ALA A 37 0.28 -4.26 -15.77
CA ALA A 37 -0.20 -3.56 -14.56
C ALA A 37 -0.45 -4.49 -13.36
N ASN A 38 -0.09 -5.78 -13.49
CA ASN A 38 -0.37 -6.82 -12.49
C ASN A 38 -1.86 -6.90 -12.09
N GLU A 39 -2.76 -6.59 -13.02
CA GLU A 39 -4.19 -6.87 -12.90
C GLU A 39 -4.41 -8.37 -13.12
N SER A 40 -5.32 -9.00 -12.36
CA SER A 40 -5.61 -10.42 -12.55
C SER A 40 -6.33 -10.66 -13.87
N ALA A 41 -5.70 -11.40 -14.78
CA ALA A 41 -6.32 -11.83 -16.04
C ALA A 41 -7.46 -12.84 -15.84
N PHE A 42 -7.59 -13.42 -14.65
CA PHE A 42 -8.66 -14.37 -14.31
C PHE A 42 -9.98 -13.68 -13.94
N GLY A 43 -9.93 -12.39 -13.59
CA GLY A 43 -11.06 -11.65 -13.04
C GLY A 43 -11.44 -12.07 -11.62
N PRO A 44 -12.51 -11.47 -11.06
CA PRO A 44 -13.00 -11.80 -9.72
C PRO A 44 -13.78 -13.12 -9.70
N SER A 45 -13.96 -13.67 -8.49
CA SER A 45 -14.80 -14.85 -8.28
C SER A 45 -16.22 -14.67 -8.86
N PRO A 46 -16.82 -15.68 -9.52
CA PRO A 46 -18.21 -15.60 -9.99
C PRO A 46 -19.21 -15.26 -8.88
N LYS A 47 -18.95 -15.69 -7.64
CA LYS A 47 -19.77 -15.32 -6.48
C LYS A 47 -19.68 -13.83 -6.17
N ALA A 48 -18.48 -13.25 -6.27
CA ALA A 48 -18.27 -11.82 -6.07
C ALA A 48 -18.95 -11.00 -7.19
N VAL A 49 -18.87 -11.46 -8.44
CA VAL A 49 -19.59 -10.82 -9.57
C VAL A 49 -21.10 -10.80 -9.31
N ALA A 50 -21.67 -11.93 -8.90
CA ALA A 50 -23.10 -12.00 -8.58
C ALA A 50 -23.50 -11.07 -7.43
N ALA A 51 -22.70 -11.02 -6.35
CA ALA A 51 -22.93 -10.12 -5.23
C ALA A 51 -22.86 -8.64 -5.65
N MET A 52 -21.83 -8.23 -6.40
CA MET A 52 -21.72 -6.86 -6.91
C MET A 52 -22.92 -6.50 -7.80
N ALA A 53 -23.38 -7.41 -8.66
CA ALA A 53 -24.53 -7.17 -9.52
C ALA A 53 -25.84 -6.94 -8.72
N GLN A 54 -26.00 -7.60 -7.57
CA GLN A 54 -27.16 -7.42 -6.69
C GLN A 54 -27.18 -6.05 -6.01
N GLU A 55 -26.02 -5.44 -5.78
CA GLU A 55 -25.92 -4.11 -5.15
C GLU A 55 -26.05 -2.95 -6.14
N LEU A 56 -25.94 -3.18 -7.46
CA LEU A 56 -26.07 -2.13 -8.49
C LEU A 56 -27.33 -1.26 -8.37
N PRO A 57 -28.54 -1.79 -8.04
CA PRO A 57 -29.73 -0.96 -7.84
C PRO A 57 -29.60 0.06 -6.70
N ARG A 58 -28.67 -0.14 -5.76
CA ARG A 58 -28.44 0.75 -4.60
C ARG A 58 -27.32 1.77 -4.81
N LEU A 59 -26.71 1.82 -5.99
CA LEU A 59 -25.56 2.69 -6.28
C LEU A 59 -25.84 4.19 -6.10
N SER A 60 -27.12 4.60 -6.02
CA SER A 60 -27.50 5.99 -5.71
C SER A 60 -27.28 6.39 -4.24
N TRP A 61 -26.95 5.43 -3.37
CA TRP A 61 -26.70 5.67 -1.95
C TRP A 61 -25.20 5.56 -1.65
N TYR A 62 -24.75 6.36 -0.70
CA TYR A 62 -23.44 6.15 -0.10
C TYR A 62 -23.41 4.79 0.60
N GLY A 63 -22.27 4.12 0.55
CA GLY A 63 -22.01 2.94 1.38
C GLY A 63 -21.96 3.32 2.87
N ASP A 64 -21.89 2.31 3.73
CA ASP A 64 -21.63 2.54 5.15
C ASP A 64 -20.26 3.23 5.30
N PRO A 65 -20.20 4.47 5.84
CA PRO A 65 -18.95 5.18 6.00
C PRO A 65 -17.98 4.43 6.90
N GLU A 66 -18.45 3.60 7.84
CA GLU A 66 -17.59 2.82 8.73
C GLU A 66 -17.13 1.48 8.14
N SER A 67 -17.70 1.06 7.00
CA SER A 67 -17.43 -0.24 6.36
C SER A 67 -17.53 -1.41 7.33
N LEU A 68 -18.51 -1.40 8.24
CA LEU A 68 -18.61 -2.31 9.38
C LEU A 68 -18.63 -3.78 8.93
N GLU A 69 -19.52 -4.14 8.01
CA GLU A 69 -19.64 -5.53 7.54
C GLU A 69 -18.34 -6.04 6.88
N LEU A 70 -17.63 -5.17 6.15
CA LEU A 70 -16.35 -5.53 5.55
C LEU A 70 -15.25 -5.67 6.61
N ARG A 71 -15.22 -4.79 7.60
CA ARG A 71 -14.26 -4.88 8.72
C ARG A 71 -14.50 -6.14 9.54
N ASP A 72 -15.75 -6.50 9.82
CA ASP A 72 -16.09 -7.72 10.54
C ASP A 72 -15.63 -8.96 9.77
N ALA A 73 -15.89 -9.02 8.46
CA ALA A 73 -15.44 -10.13 7.62
C ALA A 73 -13.91 -10.24 7.52
N LEU A 74 -13.20 -9.10 7.46
CA LEU A 74 -11.74 -9.06 7.49
C LEU A 74 -11.19 -9.46 8.86
N ALA A 75 -11.83 -9.03 9.94
CA ALA A 75 -11.46 -9.37 11.31
C ALA A 75 -11.56 -10.87 11.57
N GLU A 76 -12.62 -11.51 11.06
CA GLU A 76 -12.73 -12.97 11.08
C GLU A 76 -11.60 -13.63 10.28
N LYS A 77 -11.29 -13.13 9.07
CA LYS A 77 -10.20 -13.67 8.22
C LYS A 77 -8.84 -13.63 8.93
N HIS A 78 -8.53 -12.53 9.61
CA HIS A 78 -7.21 -12.29 10.23
C HIS A 78 -7.19 -12.59 11.73
N ALA A 79 -8.29 -13.14 12.27
CA ALA A 79 -8.45 -13.43 13.69
C ALA A 79 -8.08 -12.24 14.61
N CYS A 80 -8.54 -11.03 14.27
CA CYS A 80 -8.28 -9.80 15.00
C CYS A 80 -9.56 -9.03 15.36
N ASP A 81 -9.43 -7.90 16.05
CA ASP A 81 -10.56 -7.04 16.35
C ASP A 81 -10.88 -6.10 15.15
N PRO A 82 -12.15 -5.89 14.76
CA PRO A 82 -12.52 -4.97 13.67
C PRO A 82 -11.99 -3.53 13.86
N SER A 83 -11.73 -3.10 15.10
CA SER A 83 -11.09 -1.82 15.43
C SER A 83 -9.61 -1.73 15.04
N GLN A 84 -9.01 -2.83 14.58
CA GLN A 84 -7.63 -2.92 14.10
C GLN A 84 -7.53 -2.88 12.57
N ILE A 85 -8.66 -2.59 11.90
CA ILE A 85 -8.78 -2.58 10.45
C ILE A 85 -9.22 -1.21 9.96
N VAL A 86 -8.51 -0.68 8.97
CA VAL A 86 -8.92 0.48 8.17
C VAL A 86 -9.24 -0.01 6.76
N VAL A 87 -10.39 0.37 6.21
CA VAL A 87 -10.72 0.15 4.80
C VAL A 87 -10.45 1.44 4.02
N GLY A 88 -9.90 1.30 2.82
CA GLY A 88 -9.61 2.42 1.93
C GLY A 88 -9.78 2.06 0.45
N SER A 89 -9.61 3.07 -0.40
CA SER A 89 -9.75 3.05 -1.86
C SER A 89 -8.56 2.37 -2.57
N GLY A 90 -8.15 1.20 -2.08
CA GLY A 90 -6.93 0.50 -2.47
C GLY A 90 -5.72 0.87 -1.62
N ILE A 91 -4.63 0.10 -1.77
CA ILE A 91 -3.37 0.32 -1.05
C ILE A 91 -2.79 1.71 -1.36
N ASP A 92 -2.94 2.21 -2.59
CA ASP A 92 -2.43 3.53 -2.98
C ASP A 92 -2.99 4.64 -2.09
N GLU A 93 -4.30 4.65 -1.81
CA GLU A 93 -4.91 5.66 -0.95
C GLU A 93 -4.44 5.49 0.50
N LEU A 94 -4.43 4.26 1.02
CA LEU A 94 -3.96 3.96 2.37
C LEU A 94 -2.49 4.35 2.58
N MET A 95 -1.65 4.18 1.57
CA MET A 95 -0.26 4.61 1.55
C MET A 95 -0.15 6.14 1.62
N GLY A 96 -0.95 6.86 0.83
CA GLY A 96 -1.04 8.32 0.92
C GLY A 96 -1.52 8.81 2.28
N LEU A 97 -2.51 8.13 2.87
CA LEU A 97 -2.99 8.42 4.22
C LEU A 97 -1.92 8.15 5.29
N ALA A 98 -1.15 7.06 5.16
CA ALA A 98 -0.05 6.74 6.06
C ALA A 98 1.04 7.82 6.02
N VAL A 99 1.46 8.24 4.82
CA VAL A 99 2.42 9.35 4.66
C VAL A 99 1.88 10.63 5.30
N ARG A 100 0.64 11.00 5.00
CA ARG A 100 -0.01 12.21 5.55
C ARG A 100 -0.14 12.18 7.07
N ALA A 101 -0.38 11.01 7.65
CA ALA A 101 -0.59 10.84 9.08
C ALA A 101 0.71 10.85 9.89
N PHE A 102 1.80 10.28 9.35
CA PHE A 102 2.99 9.93 10.13
C PHE A 102 4.28 10.60 9.69
N VAL A 103 4.29 11.35 8.58
CA VAL A 103 5.49 12.05 8.08
C VAL A 103 5.20 13.53 8.03
N ALA A 104 5.97 14.39 8.70
CA ALA A 104 5.80 15.83 8.55
C ALA A 104 6.46 16.34 7.26
N PRO A 105 6.02 17.47 6.68
CA PRO A 105 6.74 18.11 5.59
C PRO A 105 8.20 18.39 6.00
N GLY A 106 9.17 18.00 5.16
CA GLY A 106 10.60 18.08 5.43
C GLY A 106 11.22 16.87 6.17
N ASP A 107 10.41 16.05 6.84
CA ASP A 107 10.89 14.81 7.47
C ASP A 107 11.30 13.77 6.43
N ALA A 108 12.01 12.73 6.88
CA ALA A 108 12.52 11.68 6.02
C ALA A 108 11.58 10.46 5.99
N ALA A 109 11.38 9.92 4.80
CA ALA A 109 10.86 8.59 4.54
C ALA A 109 11.96 7.74 3.89
N LEU A 110 11.96 6.43 4.11
CA LEU A 110 12.98 5.52 3.59
C LEU A 110 12.34 4.37 2.79
N ALA A 111 12.92 4.03 1.65
CA ALA A 111 12.48 2.90 0.82
C ALA A 111 13.66 2.31 0.02
N THR A 112 13.40 1.19 -0.68
CA THR A 112 14.34 0.65 -1.66
C THR A 112 14.24 1.40 -3.00
N THR A 113 15.37 1.78 -3.59
CA THR A 113 15.42 2.51 -4.88
C THR A 113 14.70 1.74 -5.98
N GLY A 114 13.71 2.37 -6.61
CA GLY A 114 12.97 1.74 -7.73
C GLY A 114 11.98 0.66 -7.31
N THR A 115 11.63 0.56 -6.01
CA THR A 115 10.43 -0.16 -5.55
C THR A 115 9.16 0.54 -6.03
N TYR A 116 8.00 0.08 -5.54
CA TYR A 116 6.69 0.58 -5.95
C TYR A 116 6.61 2.13 -5.92
N PRO A 117 6.44 2.78 -7.09
CA PRO A 117 6.66 4.23 -7.24
C PRO A 117 5.61 5.09 -6.54
N THR A 118 4.42 4.54 -6.23
CA THR A 118 3.34 5.28 -5.56
C THR A 118 3.75 5.77 -4.17
N PHE A 119 4.65 5.05 -3.48
CA PHE A 119 5.17 5.51 -2.19
C PHE A 119 5.96 6.81 -2.34
N ALA A 120 6.93 6.82 -3.27
CA ALA A 120 7.71 8.00 -3.59
C ALA A 120 6.84 9.17 -4.06
N TYR A 121 5.79 8.88 -4.84
CA TYR A 121 4.79 9.86 -5.26
C TYR A 121 4.11 10.54 -4.07
N HIS A 122 3.65 9.77 -3.07
CA HIS A 122 3.01 10.34 -1.88
C HIS A 122 3.98 11.09 -0.98
N VAL A 123 5.20 10.57 -0.79
CA VAL A 123 6.25 11.24 -0.01
C VAL A 123 6.56 12.63 -0.62
N ALA A 124 6.80 12.68 -1.93
CA ALA A 124 7.06 13.93 -2.64
C ALA A 124 5.85 14.87 -2.61
N GLY A 125 4.65 14.35 -2.85
CA GLY A 125 3.40 15.12 -2.82
C GLY A 125 3.07 15.71 -1.45
N TYR A 126 3.58 15.13 -0.36
CA TYR A 126 3.44 15.68 0.98
C TYR A 126 4.58 16.63 1.39
N GLY A 127 5.59 16.81 0.53
CA GLY A 127 6.76 17.64 0.82
C GLY A 127 7.75 16.99 1.77
N ALA A 128 7.74 15.67 1.90
CA ALA A 128 8.72 14.90 2.65
C ALA A 128 9.93 14.51 1.78
N ARG A 129 11.05 14.17 2.41
CA ARG A 129 12.28 13.76 1.75
C ARG A 129 12.33 12.24 1.65
N LEU A 130 12.48 11.70 0.44
CA LEU A 130 12.74 10.29 0.24
C LEU A 130 14.24 10.01 0.33
N ILE A 131 14.62 9.07 1.18
CA ILE A 131 15.94 8.45 1.22
C ILE A 131 15.79 7.06 0.64
N GLU A 132 16.73 6.65 -0.21
CA GLU A 132 16.65 5.38 -0.91
C GLU A 132 17.89 4.51 -0.67
N VAL A 133 17.67 3.20 -0.63
CA VAL A 133 18.69 2.17 -0.51
C VAL A 133 18.59 1.23 -1.71
N ALA A 134 19.71 0.87 -2.33
CA ALA A 134 19.70 -0.04 -3.46
C ALA A 134 19.20 -1.45 -3.08
N TYR A 135 18.66 -2.17 -4.06
CA TYR A 135 18.46 -3.62 -3.93
C TYR A 135 19.80 -4.34 -3.71
N ARG A 136 19.74 -5.55 -3.14
CA ARG A 136 20.84 -6.52 -3.23
C ARG A 136 21.08 -6.90 -4.69
N ASP A 137 22.25 -7.47 -5.00
CA ASP A 137 22.61 -7.89 -6.37
C ASP A 137 21.62 -8.91 -6.98
N ASP A 138 20.90 -9.67 -6.14
CA ASP A 138 19.89 -10.63 -6.57
C ASP A 138 18.49 -10.02 -6.79
N GLY A 139 18.35 -8.71 -6.59
CA GLY A 139 17.10 -7.96 -6.71
C GLY A 139 16.23 -7.98 -5.46
N THR A 140 16.68 -8.56 -4.33
CA THR A 140 15.92 -8.56 -3.06
C THR A 140 16.09 -7.21 -2.35
N PRO A 141 15.04 -6.62 -1.75
CA PRO A 141 15.20 -5.46 -0.88
C PRO A 141 16.23 -5.72 0.23
N ASP A 142 17.18 -4.81 0.42
CA ASP A 142 18.23 -5.01 1.43
C ASP A 142 17.81 -4.52 2.81
N CYS A 143 17.19 -5.39 3.60
CA CYS A 143 16.76 -5.10 4.98
C CYS A 143 17.92 -4.61 5.89
N ASN A 144 19.14 -5.11 5.71
CA ASN A 144 20.27 -4.69 6.55
C ASN A 144 20.69 -3.26 6.22
N ALA A 145 20.83 -2.94 4.94
CA ALA A 145 21.16 -1.59 4.50
C ALA A 145 20.04 -0.59 4.84
N LEU A 146 18.77 -1.00 4.75
CA LEU A 146 17.63 -0.20 5.23
C LEU A 146 17.74 0.11 6.73
N VAL A 147 18.09 -0.86 7.56
CA VAL A 147 18.31 -0.63 9.01
C VAL A 147 19.47 0.32 9.26
N ASP A 148 20.60 0.12 8.58
CA ASP A 148 21.79 0.96 8.74
C ASP A 148 21.53 2.42 8.37
N VAL A 149 20.75 2.66 7.31
CA VAL A 149 20.32 4.00 6.92
C VAL A 149 19.28 4.54 7.89
N ALA A 150 18.30 3.73 8.32
CA ALA A 150 17.29 4.13 9.29
C ALA A 150 17.91 4.63 10.60
N ARG A 151 18.95 3.95 11.11
CA ARG A 151 19.67 4.36 12.33
C ARG A 151 20.39 5.70 12.22
N LYS A 152 20.78 6.11 11.01
CA LYS A 152 21.50 7.37 10.77
C LYS A 152 20.55 8.52 10.45
N ALA A 153 19.55 8.24 9.62
CA ALA A 153 18.64 9.24 9.10
C ALA A 153 17.38 9.43 9.95
N MET A 154 17.06 8.46 10.82
CA MET A 154 15.87 8.44 11.68
C MET A 154 14.59 8.79 10.91
N PRO A 155 14.26 8.06 9.83
CA PRO A 155 13.06 8.35 9.05
C PRO A 155 11.81 8.08 9.90
N SER A 156 10.77 8.90 9.71
CA SER A 156 9.48 8.69 10.38
C SER A 156 8.81 7.39 9.90
N ILE A 157 9.06 7.02 8.64
CA ILE A 157 8.49 5.82 8.02
C ILE A 157 9.52 5.11 7.13
N VAL A 158 9.50 3.78 7.17
CA VAL A 158 10.20 2.90 6.23
C VAL A 158 9.16 2.09 5.46
N TYR A 159 9.24 2.12 4.14
CA TYR A 159 8.40 1.32 3.25
C TYR A 159 9.13 0.06 2.81
N LEU A 160 8.43 -1.08 2.88
CA LEU A 160 8.90 -2.35 2.36
C LEU A 160 7.72 -3.09 1.71
N ALA A 161 7.86 -3.48 0.44
CA ALA A 161 6.94 -4.42 -0.19
C ALA A 161 7.43 -5.85 0.02
N ASN A 162 6.54 -6.76 0.42
CA ASN A 162 6.86 -8.16 0.55
C ASN A 162 5.62 -9.07 0.33
N PRO A 163 5.55 -9.85 -0.77
CA PRO A 163 6.50 -9.90 -1.88
C PRO A 163 6.74 -8.55 -2.59
N ASP A 164 7.95 -8.35 -3.09
CA ASP A 164 8.40 -7.10 -3.70
C ASP A 164 7.85 -6.88 -5.12
N ASN A 165 7.60 -5.61 -5.44
CA ASN A 165 7.36 -5.10 -6.79
C ASN A 165 8.40 -4.01 -7.08
N PRO A 166 9.28 -4.19 -8.08
CA PRO A 166 9.08 -5.03 -9.27
C PRO A 166 9.80 -6.39 -9.29
N SER A 167 10.64 -6.72 -8.31
CA SER A 167 11.52 -7.89 -8.42
C SER A 167 10.79 -9.24 -8.30
N GLY A 168 9.62 -9.26 -7.65
CA GLY A 168 8.91 -10.49 -7.28
C GLY A 168 9.61 -11.28 -6.17
N ARG A 169 10.67 -10.74 -5.55
CA ARG A 169 11.37 -11.40 -4.45
C ARG A 169 10.49 -11.45 -3.20
N PHE A 170 10.63 -12.53 -2.44
CA PHE A 170 9.90 -12.73 -1.19
C PHE A 170 10.89 -12.96 -0.05
N ILE A 171 10.72 -12.19 1.01
CA ILE A 171 11.48 -12.25 2.26
C ILE A 171 10.63 -13.03 3.27
N ARG A 172 11.22 -14.04 3.89
CA ARG A 172 10.49 -14.92 4.84
C ARG A 172 10.17 -14.22 6.15
N ARG A 173 9.14 -14.71 6.85
CA ARG A 173 8.68 -14.22 8.17
C ARG A 173 9.84 -13.86 9.11
N ALA A 174 10.74 -14.80 9.34
CA ALA A 174 11.83 -14.61 10.31
C ALA A 174 12.77 -13.44 9.95
N GLU A 175 13.01 -13.18 8.66
CA GLU A 175 13.85 -12.05 8.24
C GLU A 175 13.07 -10.73 8.34
N ILE A 176 11.76 -10.72 8.07
CA ILE A 176 10.90 -9.54 8.32
C ILE A 176 10.83 -9.22 9.83
N GLU A 177 10.69 -10.22 10.69
CA GLU A 177 10.70 -10.04 12.15
C GLU A 177 12.05 -9.49 12.63
N ALA A 178 13.16 -10.03 12.13
CA ALA A 178 14.49 -9.52 12.45
C ALA A 178 14.67 -8.07 11.97
N PHE A 179 14.20 -7.75 10.77
CA PHE A 179 14.20 -6.40 10.22
C PHE A 179 13.40 -5.43 11.10
N TYR A 180 12.15 -5.78 11.42
CA TYR A 180 11.28 -4.98 12.27
C TYR A 180 11.91 -4.68 13.64
N ASN A 181 12.48 -5.70 14.28
CA ASN A 181 13.15 -5.56 15.58
C ASN A 181 14.43 -4.72 15.52
N ALA A 182 15.09 -4.65 14.36
CA ALA A 182 16.34 -3.92 14.20
C ALA A 182 16.13 -2.43 13.85
N LEU A 183 14.93 -2.04 13.40
CA LEU A 183 14.56 -0.65 13.09
C LEU A 183 14.55 0.23 14.36
N PRO A 184 14.95 1.52 14.27
CA PRO A 184 14.88 2.45 15.39
C PRO A 184 13.46 2.55 15.95
N HIS A 185 13.30 2.64 17.27
CA HIS A 185 11.98 2.60 17.95
C HIS A 185 10.99 3.69 17.51
N ASP A 186 11.44 4.80 16.94
CA ASP A 186 10.53 5.88 16.49
C ASP A 186 10.22 5.81 14.98
N THR A 187 10.65 4.74 14.29
CA THR A 187 10.40 4.52 12.87
C THR A 187 9.23 3.58 12.65
N LEU A 188 8.21 4.02 11.92
CA LEU A 188 7.08 3.20 11.49
C LEU A 188 7.48 2.31 10.31
N LEU A 189 7.17 1.01 10.38
CA LEU A 189 7.23 0.11 9.23
C LEU A 189 5.88 0.08 8.50
N LEU A 190 5.87 0.53 7.25
CA LEU A 190 4.78 0.36 6.30
C LEU A 190 5.07 -0.86 5.42
N LEU A 191 4.50 -2.00 5.79
CA LEU A 191 4.68 -3.27 5.10
C LEU A 191 3.58 -3.46 4.05
N ASP A 192 3.92 -3.36 2.78
CA ASP A 192 3.01 -3.62 1.66
C ASP A 192 2.96 -5.11 1.34
N GLU A 193 1.81 -5.72 1.64
CA GLU A 193 1.50 -7.13 1.42
C GLU A 193 0.51 -7.30 0.25
N ALA A 194 0.56 -6.44 -0.78
CA ALA A 194 -0.31 -6.52 -1.96
C ALA A 194 -0.34 -7.91 -2.64
N TYR A 195 0.75 -8.68 -2.49
CA TYR A 195 0.93 -10.01 -3.07
C TYR A 195 0.92 -11.14 -2.02
N ALA A 196 0.48 -10.89 -0.78
CA ALA A 196 0.45 -11.90 0.29
C ALA A 196 -0.37 -13.14 -0.05
N ASP A 197 -1.46 -13.02 -0.82
CA ASP A 197 -2.30 -14.16 -1.20
C ASP A 197 -1.62 -15.14 -2.19
N PHE A 198 -0.40 -14.83 -2.67
CA PHE A 198 0.40 -15.71 -3.55
C PHE A 198 1.49 -16.50 -2.81
N VAL A 199 1.65 -16.29 -1.51
CA VAL A 199 2.64 -16.99 -0.69
C VAL A 199 1.97 -17.85 0.38
N ASP A 200 2.75 -18.75 0.99
CA ASP A 200 2.27 -19.54 2.13
C ASP A 200 2.02 -18.61 3.31
N GLU A 201 0.80 -18.64 3.85
CA GLU A 201 0.39 -17.82 4.99
C GLU A 201 1.28 -18.02 6.24
N ARG A 202 1.88 -19.21 6.38
CA ARG A 202 2.83 -19.52 7.47
C ARG A 202 4.13 -18.73 7.37
N GLU A 203 4.43 -18.13 6.21
CA GLU A 203 5.62 -17.30 5.96
C GLU A 203 5.32 -15.80 6.01
N LEU A 204 4.06 -15.39 6.16
CA LEU A 204 3.67 -13.99 6.40
C LEU A 204 3.74 -13.67 7.89
N LEU A 205 3.94 -12.42 8.31
CA LEU A 205 3.81 -12.07 9.73
C LEU A 205 2.45 -12.52 10.28
N SER A 206 2.44 -13.05 11.50
CA SER A 206 1.19 -13.21 12.25
C SER A 206 0.54 -11.83 12.42
N ASP A 207 -0.78 -11.80 12.58
CA ASP A 207 -1.55 -10.58 12.82
C ASP A 207 -1.34 -10.04 14.25
N VAL A 208 -0.08 -9.95 14.70
CA VAL A 208 0.33 -9.23 15.90
C VAL A 208 0.50 -7.76 15.51
N PHE A 209 -0.24 -6.89 16.20
CA PHE A 209 -0.31 -5.47 15.88
C PHE A 209 0.51 -4.67 16.89
N GLU A 210 1.57 -4.05 16.40
CA GLU A 210 2.35 -3.07 17.16
C GLU A 210 2.14 -1.68 16.57
N ASP A 211 2.21 -0.65 17.41
CA ASP A 211 1.95 0.74 16.99
C ASP A 211 2.87 1.21 15.84
N ARG A 212 4.02 0.54 15.66
CA ARG A 212 5.02 0.86 14.64
C ARG A 212 4.93 -0.04 13.41
N LEU A 213 3.83 -0.76 13.24
CA LEU A 213 3.58 -1.62 12.10
C LEU A 213 2.22 -1.32 11.49
N ILE A 214 2.22 -1.01 10.21
CA ILE A 214 1.02 -0.96 9.37
C ILE A 214 1.25 -1.92 8.21
N ARG A 215 0.39 -2.93 8.12
CA ARG A 215 0.40 -3.88 7.00
C ARG A 215 -0.71 -3.53 6.02
N LEU A 216 -0.41 -3.45 4.74
CA LEU A 216 -1.34 -3.08 3.69
C LEU A 216 -1.71 -4.30 2.84
N ARG A 217 -3.00 -4.55 2.62
CA ARG A 217 -3.50 -5.63 1.76
C ARG A 217 -4.57 -5.11 0.79
N THR A 218 -4.81 -5.85 -0.29
CA THR A 218 -5.69 -5.40 -1.39
C THR A 218 -6.53 -6.50 -1.99
N PHE A 219 -7.70 -6.11 -2.50
CA PHE A 219 -8.53 -6.93 -3.37
C PHE A 219 -8.13 -6.80 -4.86
N SER A 220 -7.12 -5.99 -5.18
CA SER A 220 -6.77 -5.68 -6.58
C SER A 220 -6.03 -6.80 -7.31
N LYS A 221 -5.30 -7.64 -6.57
CA LYS A 221 -4.37 -8.63 -7.13
C LYS A 221 -5.03 -10.01 -7.20
N ALA A 222 -4.78 -10.91 -6.25
CA ALA A 222 -5.30 -12.28 -6.27
C ALA A 222 -6.83 -12.35 -6.37
N TYR A 223 -7.54 -11.39 -5.76
CA TYR A 223 -9.00 -11.30 -5.80
C TYR A 223 -9.57 -10.75 -7.12
N GLY A 224 -8.74 -10.21 -8.02
CA GLY A 224 -9.16 -9.75 -9.35
C GLY A 224 -10.12 -8.56 -9.36
N MET A 225 -10.16 -7.76 -8.28
CA MET A 225 -11.08 -6.62 -8.14
C MET A 225 -10.34 -5.27 -8.20
N ALA A 226 -9.33 -5.13 -9.08
CA ALA A 226 -8.53 -3.90 -9.20
C ALA A 226 -9.40 -2.66 -9.47
N GLY A 227 -10.45 -2.79 -10.28
CA GLY A 227 -11.39 -1.72 -10.59
C GLY A 227 -12.36 -1.36 -9.45
N ALA A 228 -12.54 -2.24 -8.46
CA ALA A 228 -13.41 -1.97 -7.30
C ALA A 228 -12.75 -1.01 -6.29
N ARG A 229 -11.42 -0.85 -6.37
CA ARG A 229 -10.64 0.04 -5.49
C ARG A 229 -10.86 -0.27 -4.01
N ILE A 230 -10.65 -1.52 -3.59
CA ILE A 230 -10.75 -1.91 -2.18
C ILE A 230 -9.39 -2.37 -1.66
N GLY A 231 -8.92 -1.71 -0.61
CA GLY A 231 -7.74 -2.09 0.16
C GLY A 231 -8.03 -1.97 1.65
N TYR A 232 -7.19 -2.58 2.47
CA TYR A 232 -7.30 -2.45 3.91
C TYR A 232 -5.93 -2.45 4.58
N ALA A 233 -5.85 -1.80 5.73
CA ALA A 233 -4.69 -1.79 6.60
C ALA A 233 -4.99 -2.58 7.88
N LEU A 234 -4.00 -3.34 8.32
CA LEU A 234 -3.95 -4.11 9.55
C LEU A 234 -2.97 -3.39 10.50
N THR A 235 -3.49 -2.82 11.59
CA THR A 235 -2.67 -2.03 12.54
C THR A 235 -3.37 -1.87 13.91
N THR A 236 -2.78 -1.14 14.85
CA THR A 236 -3.39 -0.93 16.18
C THR A 236 -4.60 0.00 16.12
N GLN A 237 -5.48 -0.08 17.12
CA GLN A 237 -6.65 0.81 17.25
C GLN A 237 -6.26 2.29 17.24
N ARG A 238 -5.10 2.63 17.83
CA ARG A 238 -4.53 3.98 17.83
C ARG A 238 -4.25 4.47 16.40
N ASN A 239 -3.64 3.62 15.59
CA ASN A 239 -3.35 3.96 14.20
C ASN A 239 -4.65 4.05 13.39
N VAL A 240 -5.60 3.14 13.59
CA VAL A 240 -6.95 3.22 12.98
C VAL A 240 -7.63 4.56 13.29
N ALA A 241 -7.67 4.96 14.56
CA ALA A 241 -8.21 6.26 14.96
C ALA A 241 -7.46 7.45 14.34
N THR A 242 -6.19 7.27 13.95
CA THR A 242 -5.41 8.29 13.24
C THR A 242 -5.84 8.38 11.77
N PHE A 243 -6.01 7.25 11.08
CA PHE A 243 -6.55 7.22 9.71
C PHE A 243 -7.96 7.83 9.64
N GLN A 244 -8.82 7.54 10.62
CA GLN A 244 -10.19 8.05 10.67
C GLN A 244 -10.28 9.59 10.69
N LYS A 245 -9.22 10.29 11.09
CA LYS A 245 -9.18 11.77 11.08
C LYS A 245 -9.07 12.37 9.68
N ILE A 246 -8.57 11.60 8.71
CA ILE A 246 -8.13 12.12 7.40
C ILE A 246 -8.61 11.29 6.20
N ARG A 247 -9.24 10.13 6.43
CA ARG A 247 -9.80 9.27 5.37
C ARG A 247 -10.98 9.94 4.66
N LEU A 248 -11.31 9.40 3.49
CA LEU A 248 -12.56 9.71 2.80
C LEU A 248 -13.76 9.19 3.63
N HIS A 249 -14.81 10.01 3.73
CA HIS A 249 -16.07 9.71 4.44
C HIS A 249 -17.21 9.51 3.46
#